data_AF-A0A8X6R754-F1
#
_entry.id   AF-A0A8X6R754-F1
#
_cell.length_a   1.000
_cell.length_b   1.000
_cell.length_c   1.000
_cell.angle_alpha   90.00
_cell.angle_beta   90.00
_cell.angle_gamma   90.00
#
_symmetry.space_group_name_H-M   'P 1'
#
loop_
_entity.id
_entity.type
_entity.pdbx_description
1 polymer ?
#
loop_
_entity_poly.entity_id
_entity_poly.type
_entity_poly.pdbx_seq_one_letter_code
_entity_poly.pdbx_strand_id
1 'polypeptide(L)'
;MSLHTALIVSQLLAKMAVAMLHQPAYSPNLAPVDFILFPRIKRTLKGVRHGTLEGVQPIVTEKVYALVQCQLWKNAAQDGKNDQPVV
;
A
#
# COMPACT_ATOMS: atom_id res chain seq x y z
N MET A 1 13.64 -1.25 16.08
CA MET A 1 13.72 -0.10 15.15
C MET A 1 13.10 -0.50 13.83
N SER A 2 12.21 0.31 13.28
CA SER A 2 11.61 0.06 11.95
C SER A 2 12.66 0.32 10.86
N LEU A 3 12.80 -0.59 9.90
CA LEU A 3 13.71 -0.40 8.76
C LEU A 3 13.35 0.85 7.94
N HIS A 4 12.06 1.23 7.94
CA HIS A 4 11.55 2.42 7.25
C HIS A 4 12.02 3.74 7.87
N THR A 5 12.49 3.72 9.12
CA THR A 5 12.98 4.91 9.85
C THR A 5 14.50 4.85 10.06
N ALA A 6 15.19 3.93 9.37
CA ALA A 6 16.65 3.86 9.41
C ALA A 6 17.26 5.13 8.82
N LEU A 7 18.38 5.59 9.41
CA LEU A 7 19.05 6.83 9.02
C LEU A 7 19.36 6.90 7.52
N ILE A 8 19.80 5.79 6.92
CA ILE A 8 20.12 5.68 5.49
C ILE A 8 18.87 5.94 4.64
N VAL A 9 17.71 5.39 5.03
CA VAL A 9 16.44 5.56 4.33
C VAL A 9 15.94 7.00 4.48
N SER A 10 16.01 7.57 5.68
CA SER A 10 15.62 8.97 5.91
C SER A 10 16.48 9.95 5.12
N GLN A 11 17.80 9.72 5.05
CA GLN A 11 18.71 10.52 4.23
C GLN A 11 18.41 10.41 2.73
N LEU A 12 18.06 9.22 2.24
CA LEU A 12 17.65 9.02 0.86
C LEU A 12 16.35 9.78 0.54
N LEU A 13 15.33 9.67 1.40
CA LEU A 13 14.05 10.37 1.23
C LEU A 13 14.23 11.90 1.25
N ALA A 14 15.08 12.41 2.14
CA ALA A 14 15.43 13.82 2.20
C ALA A 14 16.10 14.31 0.90
N LYS A 15 17.02 13.51 0.33
CA LYS A 15 17.64 13.81 -0.99
C LYS A 15 16.63 13.84 -2.13
N MET A 16 15.60 13.00 -2.07
CA MET A 16 14.54 12.93 -3.08
C MET A 16 13.42 13.96 -2.86
N ALA A 17 13.53 14.83 -1.85
CA ALA A 17 12.51 15.80 -1.46
C ALA A 17 11.12 15.17 -1.20
N VAL A 18 11.10 13.91 -0.76
CA VAL A 18 9.85 13.22 -0.43
C VAL A 18 9.47 13.56 1.01
N ALA A 19 8.36 14.26 1.18
CA ALA A 19 7.80 14.52 2.50
C ALA A 19 7.33 13.21 3.15
N MET A 20 7.90 12.88 4.31
CA MET A 20 7.50 11.69 5.07
C MET A 20 6.24 12.01 5.88
N LEU A 21 5.15 11.31 5.59
CA LEU A 21 3.94 11.39 6.40
C LEU A 21 4.11 10.54 7.67
N HIS A 22 3.82 11.13 8.84
CA HIS A 22 3.90 10.41 10.11
C HIS A 22 2.79 9.36 10.22
N GLN A 23 3.15 8.08 10.19
CA GLN A 23 2.23 6.97 10.43
C GLN A 23 2.35 6.53 11.90
N PRO A 24 1.27 6.63 12.71
CA PRO A 24 1.31 6.21 14.11
C PRO A 24 1.54 4.71 14.23
N ALA A 25 2.31 4.31 15.25
CA ALA A 25 2.60 2.91 15.53
C ALA A 25 1.30 2.12 15.74
N TYR A 26 1.23 0.91 15.17
CA TYR A 26 0.06 0.03 15.25
C TYR A 26 -1.23 0.60 14.68
N SER A 27 -1.15 1.49 13.68
CA SER A 27 -2.31 1.88 12.87
C SER A 27 -2.25 1.27 11.47
N PRO A 28 -2.53 -0.05 11.34
CA PRO A 28 -2.75 -0.67 10.04
C PRO A 28 -4.00 -0.08 9.34
N ASN A 29 -4.79 0.71 10.06
CA ASN A 29 -6.01 1.35 9.57
C ASN A 29 -5.80 2.69 8.83
N LEU A 30 -4.56 3.06 8.49
CA LEU A 30 -4.29 4.34 7.83
C LEU A 30 -3.59 4.20 6.47
N ALA A 31 -3.16 2.99 6.11
CA ALA A 31 -2.48 2.76 4.83
C ALA A 31 -3.49 2.31 3.77
N PRO A 32 -3.72 3.11 2.70
CA PRO A 32 -4.64 2.72 1.61
C PRO A 32 -4.25 1.38 0.97
N VAL A 33 -2.96 1.05 1.01
CA VAL A 33 -2.39 -0.19 0.51
C VAL A 33 -2.89 -1.41 1.31
N ASP A 34 -2.97 -1.30 2.64
CA ASP A 34 -3.31 -2.43 3.50
C ASP A 34 -4.80 -2.81 3.44
N PHE A 35 -5.69 -1.85 3.20
CA PHE A 35 -7.13 -2.12 3.08
C PHE A 35 -7.61 -2.48 1.69
N ILE A 36 -7.03 -1.83 0.67
CA ILE A 36 -7.62 -1.89 -0.67
C ILE A 36 -6.80 -2.81 -1.54
N LEU A 37 -5.47 -2.70 -1.49
CA LEU A 37 -4.60 -3.45 -2.39
C LEU A 37 -4.48 -4.91 -1.94
N PHE A 38 -4.00 -5.17 -0.72
CA PHE A 38 -3.72 -6.54 -0.29
C PHE A 38 -4.95 -7.44 -0.19
N PRO A 39 -6.10 -7.03 0.37
CA PRO A 39 -7.27 -7.90 0.46
C PRO A 39 -7.82 -8.31 -0.90
N ARG A 40 -7.69 -7.44 -1.91
CA ARG A 40 -8.16 -7.70 -3.28
C ARG A 40 -7.21 -8.60 -4.06
N ILE A 41 -5.90 -8.39 -3.93
CA ILE A 41 -4.90 -9.30 -4.51
C ILE A 41 -5.03 -10.68 -3.85
N LYS A 42 -5.09 -10.75 -2.51
CA LYS A 42 -5.26 -12.01 -1.77
C LYS A 42 -6.55 -12.74 -2.16
N ARG A 43 -7.66 -12.03 -2.42
CA ARG A 43 -8.89 -12.63 -2.92
C ARG A 43 -8.73 -13.24 -4.31
N THR A 44 -7.95 -12.60 -5.17
CA THR A 44 -7.69 -13.08 -6.54
C THR A 44 -6.80 -14.32 -6.55
N LEU A 45 -5.87 -14.40 -5.60
CA LEU A 45 -4.99 -15.56 -5.42
C LEU A 45 -5.62 -16.69 -4.59
N LYS A 46 -6.77 -16.44 -3.95
CA LYS A 46 -7.40 -17.40 -3.05
C LYS A 46 -7.91 -18.60 -3.84
N GLY A 47 -7.56 -19.80 -3.37
CA GLY A 47 -8.05 -21.06 -3.94
C GLY A 47 -7.28 -21.55 -5.16
N VAL A 48 -6.29 -20.79 -5.65
CA VAL A 48 -5.41 -21.21 -6.75
C VAL A 48 -4.05 -21.60 -6.18
N ARG A 49 -3.58 -22.79 -6.51
CA ARG A 49 -2.21 -23.23 -6.16
C ARG A 49 -1.28 -22.83 -7.28
N HIS A 50 -0.48 -21.79 -7.05
CA HIS A 50 0.59 -21.41 -7.95
C HIS A 50 1.86 -22.15 -7.53
N GLY A 51 2.33 -23.06 -8.38
CA GLY A 51 3.54 -23.86 -8.11
C GLY A 51 4.85 -23.11 -8.33
N THR A 52 4.81 -21.99 -9.06
CA THR A 52 5.99 -21.18 -9.43
C THR A 52 5.72 -19.70 -9.33
N LEU A 53 6.78 -18.92 -9.10
CA LEU A 53 6.73 -17.45 -9.05
C LEU A 53 6.24 -16.84 -10.37
N GLU A 54 6.63 -17.45 -11.49
CA GLU A 54 6.24 -17.08 -12.85
C GLU A 54 4.73 -17.18 -13.08
N GLY A 55 4.04 -18.06 -12.34
CA GLY A 55 2.58 -18.13 -12.37
C GLY A 55 1.88 -17.06 -11.53
N VAL A 56 2.56 -16.51 -10.51
CA VAL A 56 1.98 -15.51 -9.59
C VAL A 56 2.23 -14.08 -10.07
N GLN A 57 3.44 -13.80 -10.54
CA GLN A 57 3.85 -12.47 -10.98
C GLN A 57 2.91 -11.83 -12.00
N PRO A 58 2.52 -12.48 -13.11
CA PRO A 58 1.66 -11.84 -14.10
C PRO A 58 0.28 -11.52 -13.53
N ILE A 59 -0.30 -12.41 -12.73
CA ILE A 59 -1.62 -12.25 -12.11
C ILE A 59 -1.63 -11.09 -11.12
N VAL A 60 -0.60 -11.01 -10.26
CA VAL A 60 -0.46 -9.91 -9.30
C VAL A 60 -0.23 -8.59 -10.05
N THR A 61 0.64 -8.60 -11.06
CA THR A 61 0.98 -7.41 -11.84
C THR A 61 -0.25 -6.84 -12.56
N GLU A 62 -0.98 -7.68 -13.29
CA GLU A 62 -2.23 -7.30 -13.95
C GLU A 62 -3.23 -6.73 -12.95
N LYS A 63 -3.42 -7.40 -11.81
CA LYS A 63 -4.37 -6.96 -10.79
C LYS A 63 -3.98 -5.63 -10.16
N VAL A 64 -2.69 -5.41 -9.90
CA VAL A 64 -2.18 -4.14 -9.38
C VAL A 64 -2.41 -3.02 -10.39
N TYR A 65 -2.08 -3.21 -11.67
CA TYR A 65 -2.32 -2.21 -12.71
C TYR A 65 -3.80 -1.84 -12.83
N ALA A 66 -4.68 -2.85 -12.86
CA ALA A 66 -6.12 -2.61 -12.90
C ALA A 66 -6.61 -1.81 -11.69
N LEU A 67 -6.12 -2.11 -10.48
CA LEU A 67 -6.53 -1.42 -9.26
C LEU A 67 -6.03 0.03 -9.18
N VAL A 68 -4.78 0.28 -9.62
CA VAL A 68 -4.18 1.63 -9.63
C VAL A 68 -4.85 2.53 -10.66
N GLN A 69 -5.30 1.98 -11.79
CA GLN A 69 -6.01 2.73 -12.84
C GLN A 69 -7.50 2.94 -12.53
N CYS A 70 -8.08 2.16 -11.62
CA CYS A 70 -9.47 2.29 -11.22
C CYS A 70 -9.71 3.54 -10.36
N GLN A 71 -10.90 4.15 -10.51
CA GLN A 71 -11.35 5.31 -9.70
C GLN A 71 -11.31 5.04 -8.18
N LEU A 72 -11.32 3.77 -7.79
CA LEU A 72 -11.25 3.31 -6.40
C LEU A 72 -9.94 3.70 -5.69
N TRP A 73 -8.81 3.76 -6.41
CA TRP A 73 -7.55 4.25 -5.82
C TRP A 73 -7.59 5.75 -5.51
N LYS A 74 -8.33 6.53 -6.32
CA LYS A 74 -8.50 7.97 -6.12
C LYS A 74 -9.36 8.27 -4.90
N ASN A 75 -10.42 7.49 -4.70
CA ASN A 75 -11.32 7.63 -3.55
C ASN A 75 -10.61 7.21 -2.24
N ALA A 76 -9.78 6.19 -2.27
CA ALA A 76 -8.98 5.73 -1.12
C ALA A 76 -8.07 6.82 -0.54
N ALA A 77 -7.48 7.64 -1.40
CA ALA A 77 -6.62 8.74 -1.01
C ALA A 77 -7.41 9.90 -0.38
N GLN A 78 -8.71 9.98 -0.65
CA GLN A 78 -9.62 11.00 -0.12
C GLN A 78 -10.23 10.58 1.21
N ASP A 79 -10.56 9.30 1.39
CA ASP A 79 -11.13 8.77 2.64
C ASP A 79 -10.20 8.94 3.83
N GLY A 80 -8.88 8.75 3.64
CA GLY A 80 -7.88 9.00 4.68
C GLY A 80 -7.70 10.47 5.07
N LYS A 81 -8.29 11.41 4.31
CA LYS A 81 -8.22 12.86 4.59
C LYS A 81 -9.40 13.35 5.45
N ASN A 82 -10.49 12.59 5.49
CA ASN A 82 -11.73 12.95 6.20
C ASN A 82 -11.79 12.42 7.63
N ASP A 83 -10.81 11.62 8.06
CA ASP A 83 -10.74 11.00 9.39
C ASP A 83 -9.85 11.79 10.37
N GLN A 84 -9.77 13.12 10.21
CA GLN A 84 -9.19 13.97 11.26
C GLN A 84 -10.13 13.96 12.47
N PRO A 85 -9.64 13.66 13.68
CA PRO A 85 -10.48 13.70 14.87
C PRO A 85 -10.95 15.14 15.10
N VAL A 86 -12.26 15.31 15.26
CA VAL A 86 -12.85 16.50 15.88
C VAL A 86 -12.40 16.51 17.33
N VAL A 87 -11.30 17.20 17.64
CA VAL A 87 -10.94 17.70 18.98
C VAL A 87 -10.20 19.03 18.83
#